data_AF-A0A7C3MNL4-F1
#
_entry.id   AF-A0A7C3MNL4-F1
#
_cell.length_a   1.000
_cell.length_b   1.000
_cell.length_c   1.000
_cell.angle_alpha   90.00
_cell.angle_beta   90.00
_cell.angle_gamma   90.00
#
_symmetry.space_group_name_H-M   'P 1'
#
loop_
_entity.id
_entity.type
_entity.pdbx_description
1 polymer ?
#
loop_
_entity_poly.entity_id
_entity_poly.type
_entity_poly.pdbx_seq_one_letter_code
_entity_poly.pdbx_strand_id
1 'polypeptide(L)'
;MPLITLKAQIHSDPQTESVLKDAMFCATKVYNGLLWYLRKEHKETGRVDISRKNLNRILKELPRAKGYYSMSVQLTRDEVREAYKSFFALKKEGLTQHEAPGFRRKGYFSPLKYVQSGFKVEGDKYSGRIEARLVVEVKVRENNGMGKVAVDLGETVLIACAFDDGTVMLYSGRFLKSVRRYWQKV
;
A
#
# COMPACT_ATOMS: atom_id res chain seq x y z
N MET A 1 11.65 23.22 19.75
CA MET A 1 11.21 22.05 18.95
C MET A 1 10.59 22.56 17.65
N PRO A 2 11.29 22.55 16.50
CA PRO A 2 10.70 23.07 15.28
C PRO A 2 10.20 21.94 14.37
N LEU A 3 8.90 21.99 14.08
CA LEU A 3 8.14 21.31 13.01
C LEU A 3 8.78 20.07 12.37
N ILE A 4 8.33 18.87 12.80
CA ILE A 4 8.67 17.56 12.20
C ILE A 4 7.90 17.33 10.88
N THR A 5 7.44 18.39 10.23
CA THR A 5 6.68 18.31 8.98
C THR A 5 7.29 19.24 7.96
N LEU A 6 8.04 18.66 7.02
CA LEU A 6 8.59 19.37 5.88
C LEU A 6 7.55 19.36 4.76
N LYS A 7 7.18 20.55 4.27
CA LYS A 7 6.42 20.67 3.03
C LYS A 7 7.41 20.58 1.87
N ALA A 8 7.37 19.48 1.15
CA ALA A 8 8.20 19.23 -0.02
C ALA A 8 7.33 18.94 -1.24
N GLN A 9 7.82 19.31 -2.42
CA GLN A 9 7.24 18.89 -3.69
C GLN A 9 7.90 17.58 -4.12
N ILE A 10 7.10 16.63 -4.62
CA ILE A 10 7.63 15.41 -5.23
C ILE A 10 8.19 15.79 -6.59
N HIS A 11 9.51 15.63 -6.75
CA HIS A 11 10.18 15.69 -8.05
C HIS A 11 10.53 14.26 -8.45
N SER A 12 9.78 13.70 -9.39
CA SER A 12 10.00 12.35 -9.89
C SER A 12 9.64 12.28 -11.37
N ASP A 13 10.10 11.23 -12.05
CA ASP A 13 9.60 10.91 -13.38
C ASP A 13 8.09 10.55 -13.34
N PRO A 14 7.37 10.64 -14.47
CA PRO A 14 5.93 10.38 -14.52
C PRO A 14 5.52 8.98 -14.05
N GLN A 15 6.38 7.97 -14.26
CA GLN A 15 6.08 6.60 -13.86
C GLN A 15 6.14 6.46 -12.34
N THR A 16 7.17 7.00 -11.70
CA THR A 16 7.31 7.04 -10.25
C THR A 16 6.18 7.84 -9.59
N GLU A 17 5.82 8.98 -10.16
CA GLU A 17 4.70 9.78 -9.67
C GLU A 17 3.38 8.99 -9.74
N SER A 18 3.15 8.26 -10.84
CA SER A 18 1.96 7.41 -11.00
C SER A 18 1.90 6.30 -9.96
N VAL A 19 3.03 5.64 -9.66
CA VAL A 19 3.10 4.60 -8.62
C VAL A 19 2.78 5.17 -7.24
N LEU A 20 3.34 6.33 -6.89
CA LEU A 20 3.06 7.01 -5.63
C LEU A 20 1.57 7.41 -5.52
N LYS A 21 1.00 7.94 -6.59
CA LYS A 21 -0.44 8.30 -6.63
C LYS A 21 -1.35 7.08 -6.48
N ASP A 22 -1.03 5.95 -7.12
CA ASP A 22 -1.80 4.71 -6.95
C ASP A 22 -1.67 4.15 -5.53
N ALA A 23 -0.48 4.23 -4.92
CA ALA A 23 -0.29 3.85 -3.52
C ALA A 23 -1.12 4.75 -2.57
N MET A 24 -1.12 6.07 -2.80
CA MET A 24 -1.97 7.02 -2.05
C MET A 24 -3.45 6.71 -2.24
N PHE A 25 -3.87 6.34 -3.45
CA PHE A 25 -5.23 5.90 -3.72
C PHE A 25 -5.58 4.59 -3.00
N CYS A 26 -4.66 3.62 -2.99
CA CYS A 26 -4.83 2.37 -2.25
C CYS A 26 -4.96 2.61 -0.75
N ALA A 27 -4.18 3.53 -0.17
CA ALA A 27 -4.31 3.94 1.22
C ALA A 27 -5.70 4.54 1.52
N THR A 28 -6.24 5.39 0.63
CA THR A 28 -7.62 5.90 0.73
C THR A 28 -8.63 4.74 0.78
N LYS A 29 -8.48 3.75 -0.09
CA LYS A 29 -9.39 2.61 -0.18
C LYS A 29 -9.30 1.68 1.02
N VAL A 30 -8.10 1.44 1.54
CA VAL A 30 -7.90 0.67 2.77
C VAL A 30 -8.54 1.37 3.96
N TYR A 31 -8.24 2.66 4.15
CA TYR A 31 -8.80 3.45 5.25
C TYR A 31 -10.33 3.48 5.22
N ASN A 32 -10.91 3.82 4.07
CA ASN A 32 -12.36 3.90 3.92
C ASN A 32 -13.02 2.51 4.00
N GLY A 33 -12.37 1.47 3.49
CA GLY A 33 -12.87 0.09 3.57
C GLY A 33 -12.96 -0.37 5.02
N LEU A 34 -11.90 -0.20 5.80
CA LEU A 34 -11.90 -0.50 7.24
C LEU A 34 -13.02 0.26 7.97
N LEU A 35 -13.13 1.57 7.73
CA LEU A 35 -14.18 2.39 8.33
C LEU A 35 -15.58 1.93 7.97
N TRP A 36 -15.81 1.53 6.72
CA TRP A 36 -17.11 1.08 6.27
C TRP A 36 -17.54 -0.18 7.03
N TYR A 37 -16.66 -1.17 7.18
CA TYR A 37 -16.95 -2.38 7.94
C TYR A 37 -17.21 -2.08 9.43
N LEU A 38 -16.40 -1.23 10.05
CA LEU A 38 -16.57 -0.86 11.47
C LEU A 38 -17.86 -0.07 11.71
N ARG A 39 -18.22 0.83 10.78
CA ARG A 39 -19.50 1.56 10.84
C ARG A 39 -20.70 0.64 10.64
N LYS A 40 -20.58 -0.37 9.76
CA LYS A 40 -21.61 -1.38 9.56
C LYS A 40 -21.81 -2.20 10.84
N GLU A 41 -20.73 -2.70 11.43
CA GLU A 41 -20.76 -3.44 12.71
C GLU A 41 -21.38 -2.60 13.83
N HIS A 42 -21.03 -1.30 13.91
CA HIS A 42 -21.61 -0.39 14.90
C HIS A 42 -23.13 -0.24 14.73
N LYS A 43 -23.61 -0.13 13.49
CA LYS A 43 -25.05 0.00 13.20
C LYS A 43 -25.80 -1.28 13.56
N GLU A 44 -25.21 -2.44 13.32
CA GLU A 44 -25.84 -3.74 13.55
C GLU A 44 -25.80 -4.18 15.03
N THR A 45 -24.73 -3.85 15.76
CA THR A 45 -24.48 -4.39 17.11
C THR A 45 -24.40 -3.33 18.21
N GLY A 46 -24.33 -2.05 17.86
CA GLY A 46 -24.02 -0.96 18.79
C GLY A 46 -22.57 -0.95 19.29
N ARG A 47 -21.70 -1.83 18.78
CA ARG A 47 -20.30 -1.99 19.19
C ARG A 47 -19.37 -2.00 17.97
N VAL A 48 -18.09 -1.73 18.21
CA VAL A 48 -17.05 -1.76 17.17
C VAL A 48 -15.87 -2.57 17.68
N ASP A 49 -15.49 -3.63 16.95
CA ASP A 49 -14.29 -4.39 17.27
C ASP A 49 -13.06 -3.81 16.55
N ILE A 50 -12.33 -2.97 17.27
CA ILE A 50 -11.08 -2.35 16.80
C ILE A 50 -9.83 -3.20 17.08
N SER A 51 -9.99 -4.48 17.42
CA SER A 51 -8.86 -5.39 17.64
C SER A 51 -8.06 -5.58 16.36
N ARG A 52 -6.74 -5.72 16.49
CA ARG A 52 -5.87 -6.03 15.34
C ARG A 52 -6.32 -7.30 14.62
N LYS A 53 -6.85 -8.28 15.35
CA LYS A 53 -7.38 -9.53 14.80
C LYS A 53 -8.54 -9.26 13.84
N ASN A 54 -9.55 -8.49 14.26
CA ASN A 54 -10.68 -8.15 13.41
C ASN A 54 -10.26 -7.28 12.20
N LEU A 55 -9.47 -6.25 12.45
CA LEU A 55 -9.01 -5.36 11.37
C LEU A 55 -8.17 -6.11 10.33
N ASN A 56 -7.31 -7.06 10.74
CA ASN A 56 -6.56 -7.91 9.82
C ASN A 56 -7.46 -8.87 9.03
N ARG A 57 -8.59 -9.32 9.61
CA ARG A 57 -9.62 -10.08 8.87
C ARG A 57 -10.24 -9.20 7.78
N ILE A 58 -10.67 -7.99 8.13
CA ILE A 58 -11.25 -7.04 7.16
C ILE A 58 -10.25 -6.71 6.05
N LEU A 59 -8.98 -6.44 6.39
CA LEU A 59 -7.92 -6.14 5.41
C LEU A 59 -7.79 -7.20 4.31
N LYS A 60 -7.99 -8.49 4.63
CA LYS A 60 -7.91 -9.58 3.64
C LYS A 60 -9.01 -9.50 2.58
N GLU A 61 -10.16 -8.93 2.93
CA GLU A 61 -11.30 -8.73 2.05
C GLU A 61 -11.16 -7.46 1.18
N LEU A 62 -10.26 -6.54 1.53
CA LEU A 62 -10.10 -5.28 0.81
C LEU A 62 -9.21 -5.46 -0.44
N PRO A 63 -9.74 -5.28 -1.67
CA PRO A 63 -8.98 -5.54 -2.90
C PRO A 63 -7.70 -4.70 -3.04
N ARG A 64 -7.73 -3.49 -2.47
CA ARG A 64 -6.61 -2.52 -2.55
C ARG A 64 -5.61 -2.64 -1.41
N ALA A 65 -5.80 -3.57 -0.48
CA ALA A 65 -4.82 -3.81 0.59
C ALA A 65 -3.49 -4.37 0.06
N LYS A 66 -3.47 -5.00 -1.10
CA LYS A 66 -2.25 -5.50 -1.75
C LYS A 66 -1.63 -4.50 -2.74
N GLY A 67 -2.23 -3.33 -2.91
CA GLY A 67 -1.79 -2.33 -3.89
C GLY A 67 -0.60 -1.48 -3.45
N TYR A 68 -0.11 -1.64 -2.23
CA TYR A 68 1.05 -0.92 -1.71
C TYR A 68 1.73 -1.70 -0.58
N TYR A 69 2.88 -1.19 -0.11
CA TYR A 69 3.76 -1.86 0.83
C TYR A 69 3.03 -2.36 2.09
N SER A 70 3.23 -3.62 2.45
CA SER A 70 2.48 -4.30 3.50
C SER A 70 2.60 -3.62 4.87
N MET A 71 3.75 -2.99 5.17
CA MET A 71 3.91 -2.25 6.42
C MET A 71 3.11 -0.94 6.41
N SER A 72 3.04 -0.26 5.27
CA SER A 72 2.20 0.93 5.09
C SER A 72 0.71 0.61 5.22
N VAL A 73 0.28 -0.59 4.81
CA VAL A 73 -1.08 -1.09 5.04
C VAL A 73 -1.36 -1.25 6.53
N GLN A 74 -0.41 -1.81 7.28
CA GLN A 74 -0.53 -1.95 8.73
C GLN A 74 -0.58 -0.60 9.44
N LEU A 75 0.18 0.40 8.98
CA LEU A 75 0.12 1.76 9.51
C LEU A 75 -1.23 2.44 9.22
N THR A 76 -1.82 2.20 8.04
CA THR A 76 -3.17 2.69 7.71
C THR A 76 -4.23 2.04 8.58
N ARG A 77 -4.10 0.73 8.87
CA ARG A 77 -4.94 0.02 9.83
C ARG A 77 -4.84 0.61 11.23
N ASP A 78 -3.62 0.83 11.70
CA ASP A 78 -3.38 1.38 13.03
C ASP A 78 -3.89 2.82 13.14
N GLU A 79 -3.84 3.61 12.07
CA GLU A 79 -4.49 4.93 12.03
C GLU A 79 -6.01 4.85 12.24
N VAL A 80 -6.71 3.91 11.58
CA VAL A 80 -8.15 3.71 11.80
C VAL A 80 -8.42 3.31 13.25
N ARG A 81 -7.60 2.42 13.82
CA ARG A 81 -7.71 1.98 15.21
C ARG A 81 -7.54 3.15 16.18
N GLU A 82 -6.52 3.99 16.02
CA GLU A 82 -6.30 5.16 16.88
C GLU A 82 -7.39 6.22 16.72
N ALA A 83 -7.95 6.40 15.51
CA ALA A 83 -9.08 7.29 15.29
C ALA A 83 -10.32 6.85 16.09
N TYR A 84 -10.63 5.55 16.12
CA TYR A 84 -11.73 5.03 16.93
C TYR A 84 -11.45 5.08 18.43
N LYS A 85 -10.23 4.78 18.88
CA LYS A 85 -9.86 4.94 20.29
C LYS A 85 -10.08 6.36 20.76
N SER A 86 -9.62 7.33 19.97
CA SER A 86 -9.79 8.76 20.27
C SER A 86 -11.27 9.13 20.33
N PHE A 87 -12.07 8.67 19.36
CA PHE A 87 -13.53 8.87 19.37
C PHE A 87 -14.20 8.32 20.64
N PHE A 88 -13.87 7.09 21.06
CA PHE A 88 -14.43 6.51 22.28
C PHE A 88 -13.95 7.20 23.56
N ALA A 89 -12.70 7.68 23.60
CA ALA A 89 -12.18 8.46 24.71
C ALA A 89 -12.96 9.78 24.87
N LEU A 90 -13.15 10.54 23.77
CA LEU A 90 -13.93 11.78 23.76
C LEU A 90 -15.38 11.54 24.19
N LYS A 91 -16.01 10.45 23.73
CA LYS A 91 -17.38 10.10 24.13
C LYS A 91 -17.47 9.79 25.63
N LYS A 92 -16.46 9.12 26.21
CA LYS A 92 -16.39 8.82 27.65
C LYS A 92 -16.27 10.09 28.49
N GLU A 93 -15.57 11.11 27.98
CA GLU A 93 -15.43 12.43 28.60
C GLU A 93 -16.68 13.31 28.44
N GLY A 94 -17.74 12.82 27.80
CA GLY A 94 -18.98 13.57 27.60
C GLY A 94 -18.93 14.55 26.42
N LEU A 95 -17.87 14.53 25.61
CA LEU A 95 -17.73 15.34 24.39
C LEU A 95 -18.50 14.66 23.23
N THR A 96 -19.82 14.56 23.39
CA THR A 96 -20.73 13.83 22.50
C THR A 96 -21.02 14.54 21.18
N GLN A 97 -20.56 15.79 21.02
CA GLN A 97 -20.62 16.52 19.75
C GLN A 97 -19.71 15.93 18.66
N HIS A 98 -18.75 15.07 19.02
CA HIS A 98 -17.81 14.50 18.04
C HIS A 98 -18.39 13.24 17.38
N GLU A 99 -18.39 13.24 16.05
CA GLU A 99 -18.82 12.09 15.25
C GLU A 99 -17.74 11.01 15.14
N ALA A 100 -18.17 9.79 14.77
CA ALA A 100 -17.25 8.71 14.44
C ALA A 100 -16.33 9.10 13.28
N PRO A 101 -15.11 8.53 13.19
CA PRO A 101 -14.13 8.92 12.18
C PRO A 101 -14.70 8.93 10.76
N GLY A 102 -14.47 10.02 10.03
CA GLY A 102 -15.04 10.27 8.70
C GLY A 102 -14.30 9.54 7.58
N PHE A 103 -14.99 9.29 6.47
CA PHE A 103 -14.34 8.79 5.26
C PHE A 103 -13.39 9.83 4.67
N ARG A 104 -12.22 9.39 4.17
CA ARG A 104 -11.35 10.21 3.35
C ARG A 104 -12.06 10.56 2.05
N ARG A 105 -11.94 11.83 1.64
CA ARG A 105 -12.59 12.38 0.44
C ARG A 105 -12.08 11.71 -0.83
N LYS A 106 -12.98 11.50 -1.80
CA LYS A 106 -12.63 11.04 -3.15
C LYS A 106 -11.83 12.13 -3.87
N GLY A 107 -10.78 11.74 -4.59
CA GLY A 107 -9.94 12.67 -5.37
C GLY A 107 -8.82 13.37 -4.60
N TYR A 108 -8.75 13.18 -3.27
CA TYR A 108 -7.63 13.66 -2.46
C TYR A 108 -6.60 12.54 -2.29
N PHE A 109 -5.33 12.91 -2.39
CA PHE A 109 -4.24 11.99 -2.08
C PHE A 109 -4.19 11.74 -0.57
N SER A 110 -4.25 10.47 -0.18
CA SER A 110 -4.04 10.09 1.21
C SER A 110 -2.57 10.27 1.59
N PRO A 111 -2.28 10.68 2.83
CA PRO A 111 -0.94 10.54 3.38
C PRO A 111 -0.51 9.07 3.32
N LEU A 112 0.65 8.82 2.73
CA LEU A 112 1.33 7.53 2.80
C LEU A 112 2.27 7.54 4.00
N LYS A 113 2.09 6.56 4.89
CA LYS A 113 3.03 6.31 5.97
C LYS A 113 3.96 5.19 5.54
N TYR A 114 5.25 5.48 5.49
CA TYR A 114 6.28 4.48 5.30
C TYR A 114 7.04 4.26 6.61
N VAL A 115 7.43 3.02 6.86
CA VAL A 115 8.47 2.74 7.86
C VAL A 115 9.82 3.17 7.28
N GLN A 116 10.80 3.44 8.15
CA GLN A 116 12.12 3.90 7.75
C GLN A 116 12.85 2.93 6.80
N SER A 117 12.49 1.63 6.81
CA SER A 117 13.00 0.67 5.82
C SER A 117 12.40 0.83 4.42
N GLY A 118 11.28 1.54 4.28
CA GLY A 118 10.61 1.76 3.00
C GLY A 118 11.14 2.96 2.22
N PHE A 119 11.96 3.82 2.84
CA PHE A 119 12.54 4.98 2.17
C PHE A 119 13.87 5.40 2.81
N LYS A 120 14.82 5.84 2.01
CA LYS A 120 16.08 6.45 2.45
C LYS A 120 15.98 7.95 2.27
N VAL A 121 16.28 8.72 3.32
CA VAL A 121 16.42 10.17 3.22
C VAL A 121 17.89 10.49 2.98
N GLU A 122 18.18 11.16 1.88
CA GLU A 122 19.50 11.72 1.58
C GLU A 122 19.38 13.24 1.62
N GLY A 123 20.35 13.91 2.25
CA GLY A 123 20.38 15.36 2.36
C GLY A 123 21.73 15.90 1.93
N ASP A 124 21.71 16.88 1.04
CA ASP A 124 22.90 17.67 0.72
C ASP A 124 22.95 18.90 1.66
N LYS A 125 23.93 18.89 2.56
CA LYS A 125 24.15 19.98 3.53
C LYS A 125 24.49 21.32 2.85
N TYR A 126 24.96 21.32 1.60
CA TYR A 126 25.41 22.52 0.91
C TYR A 126 24.33 23.18 0.05
N SER A 127 23.44 22.39 -0.58
CA SER A 127 22.32 22.94 -1.37
C SER A 127 21.00 23.08 -0.60
N GLY A 128 20.89 22.53 0.61
CA GLY A 128 19.65 22.50 1.38
C GLY A 128 18.57 21.58 0.80
N ARG A 129 18.91 20.77 -0.21
CA ARG A 129 18.00 19.80 -0.83
C ARG A 129 17.94 18.51 0.00
N ILE A 130 16.73 18.09 0.32
CA ILE A 130 16.43 16.81 0.97
C ILE A 130 15.65 15.96 -0.02
N GLU A 131 16.18 14.77 -0.31
CA GLU A 131 15.56 13.78 -1.19
C GLU A 131 15.14 12.55 -0.37
N ALA A 132 13.91 12.08 -0.57
CA ALA A 132 13.46 10.80 -0.04
C ALA A 132 13.34 9.79 -1.19
N ARG A 133 14.17 8.74 -1.15
CA ARG A 133 14.20 7.68 -2.15
C ARG A 133 13.46 6.46 -1.63
N LEU A 134 12.42 6.00 -2.33
CA LEU A 134 11.71 4.77 -1.98
C LEU A 134 12.65 3.58 -2.16
N VAL A 135 12.83 2.77 -1.12
CA VAL A 135 13.68 1.57 -1.19
C VAL A 135 12.80 0.38 -1.49
N VAL A 136 13.06 -0.28 -2.62
CA VAL A 136 12.41 -1.54 -2.98
C VAL A 136 13.46 -2.63 -2.92
N GLU A 137 13.33 -3.55 -1.96
CA GLU A 137 14.17 -4.75 -1.92
C GLU A 137 13.76 -5.70 -3.04
N VAL A 138 14.55 -5.72 -4.11
CA VAL A 138 14.50 -6.74 -5.15
C VAL A 138 15.52 -7.81 -4.78
N LYS A 139 15.11 -9.07 -4.65
CA LYS A 139 16.06 -10.18 -4.54
C LYS A 139 16.85 -10.26 -5.84
N VAL A 140 18.09 -9.78 -5.82
CA VAL A 140 19.04 -10.00 -6.91
C VAL A 140 19.26 -11.51 -6.99
N ARG A 141 18.91 -12.11 -8.12
CA ARG A 141 19.30 -13.48 -8.46
C ARG A 141 20.66 -13.39 -9.16
N GLU A 142 21.58 -14.27 -8.81
CA GLU A 142 22.87 -14.37 -9.51
C GLU A 142 22.64 -14.57 -11.00
N ASN A 143 23.48 -13.92 -11.81
CA ASN A 143 23.44 -14.06 -13.25
C ASN A 143 24.03 -15.43 -13.61
N ASN A 144 23.18 -16.38 -14.03
CA ASN A 144 23.57 -17.77 -14.29
C ASN A 144 24.34 -17.99 -15.61
N GLY A 145 24.91 -16.95 -16.24
CA GLY A 145 25.90 -17.08 -17.32
C GLY A 145 25.61 -16.34 -18.63
N MET A 146 26.41 -16.62 -19.67
CA MET A 146 26.35 -16.05 -21.03
C MET A 146 25.69 -16.99 -22.06
N GLY A 147 24.70 -17.78 -21.65
CA GLY A 147 24.01 -18.73 -22.53
C GLY A 147 23.00 -18.08 -23.47
N LYS A 148 22.67 -18.76 -24.57
CA LYS A 148 21.54 -18.37 -25.43
C LYS A 148 20.24 -18.90 -24.83
N VAL A 149 19.22 -18.05 -24.78
CA VAL A 149 17.91 -18.41 -24.24
C VAL A 149 16.83 -18.24 -25.31
N ALA A 150 16.06 -19.28 -25.55
CA ALA A 150 14.80 -19.19 -26.27
C ALA A 150 13.73 -18.72 -25.28
N VAL A 151 13.12 -17.58 -25.57
CA VAL A 151 12.11 -16.94 -24.71
C VAL A 151 10.76 -16.99 -25.40
N ASP A 152 9.81 -17.69 -24.80
CA ASP A 152 8.41 -17.64 -25.17
C ASP A 152 7.62 -16.86 -24.11
N LEU A 153 6.75 -15.96 -24.56
CA LEU A 153 5.98 -15.07 -23.70
C LEU A 153 4.49 -15.45 -23.79
N GLY A 154 3.96 -15.98 -22.68
CA GLY A 154 2.59 -16.45 -22.60
C GLY A 154 1.79 -15.80 -21.49
N GLU A 155 0.47 -15.84 -21.60
CA GLU A 155 -0.39 -15.24 -20.57
C GLU A 155 -0.44 -16.09 -19.28
N THR A 156 -0.44 -17.42 -19.42
CA THR A 156 -0.44 -18.33 -18.26
C THR A 156 0.95 -18.50 -17.66
N VAL A 157 1.96 -18.53 -18.52
CA VAL A 157 3.39 -18.61 -18.18
C VAL A 157 4.01 -17.36 -18.79
N LEU A 158 4.29 -16.38 -17.94
CA LEU A 158 4.70 -15.04 -18.35
C LEU A 158 5.94 -15.08 -19.23
N ILE A 159 6.89 -15.92 -18.81
CA ILE A 159 8.14 -16.14 -19.52
C ILE A 159 8.47 -17.61 -19.36
N ALA A 160 8.54 -18.33 -20.47
CA ALA A 160 9.17 -19.63 -20.56
C ALA A 160 10.55 -19.44 -21.20
N CYS A 161 11.59 -19.88 -20.49
CA CYS A 161 12.97 -19.82 -20.95
C CYS A 161 13.47 -21.25 -21.12
N ALA A 162 13.97 -21.57 -22.31
CA ALA A 162 14.78 -22.76 -22.55
C ALA A 162 16.21 -22.32 -22.86
N PHE A 163 17.15 -22.77 -22.03
CA PHE A 163 18.57 -22.46 -22.15
C PHE A 163 19.27 -23.53 -22.99
N ASP A 164 20.38 -23.15 -23.62
CA ASP A 164 21.20 -24.03 -24.45
C ASP A 164 21.89 -25.17 -23.68
N ASP A 165 21.99 -25.04 -22.35
CA ASP A 165 22.44 -26.10 -21.44
C ASP A 165 21.34 -27.14 -21.08
N GLY A 166 20.14 -26.99 -21.65
CA GLY A 166 18.99 -27.86 -21.39
C GLY A 166 18.16 -27.48 -20.17
N THR A 167 18.56 -26.44 -19.42
CA THR A 167 17.77 -25.90 -18.30
C THR A 167 16.48 -25.27 -18.83
N VAL A 168 15.37 -25.49 -18.13
CA VAL A 168 14.08 -24.87 -18.44
C VAL A 168 13.58 -24.10 -17.22
N MET A 169 13.21 -22.84 -17.42
CA MET A 169 12.66 -21.98 -16.38
C MET A 169 11.31 -21.42 -16.80
N LEU A 170 10.31 -21.57 -15.93
CA LEU A 170 8.96 -21.07 -16.14
C LEU A 170 8.64 -19.99 -15.09
N TYR A 171 8.45 -18.77 -15.53
CA TYR A 171 7.88 -17.70 -14.70
C TYR A 171 6.35 -17.72 -14.83
N SER A 172 5.67 -18.01 -13.72
CA SER A 172 4.21 -18.07 -13.72
C SER A 172 3.58 -16.70 -14.00
N GLY A 173 2.82 -16.60 -15.08
CA GLY A 173 2.03 -15.42 -15.42
C GLY A 173 0.71 -15.33 -14.68
N ARG A 174 0.43 -16.24 -13.74
CA ARG A 174 -0.83 -16.26 -12.97
C ARG A 174 -1.09 -14.96 -12.21
N PHE A 175 -0.04 -14.25 -11.79
CA PHE A 175 -0.17 -12.91 -11.20
C PHE A 175 -0.66 -11.89 -12.25
N LEU A 176 -0.08 -11.86 -13.45
CA LEU A 176 -0.55 -11.01 -14.54
C LEU A 176 -1.95 -11.42 -15.06
N LYS A 177 -2.29 -12.71 -15.12
CA LYS A 177 -3.68 -13.16 -15.33
C LYS A 177 -4.62 -12.65 -14.25
N SER A 178 -4.19 -12.66 -12.99
CA SER A 178 -5.00 -12.11 -11.90
C SER A 178 -5.24 -10.61 -12.13
N VAL A 179 -4.20 -9.85 -12.49
CA VAL A 179 -4.29 -8.42 -12.80
C VAL A 179 -5.12 -8.16 -14.06
N ARG A 180 -4.97 -8.94 -15.13
CA ARG A 180 -5.69 -8.79 -16.40
C ARG A 180 -7.18 -9.16 -16.24
N ARG A 181 -7.52 -10.15 -15.41
CA ARG A 181 -8.90 -10.49 -15.01
C ARG A 181 -9.55 -9.37 -14.18
N TYR A 182 -8.76 -8.51 -13.53
CA TYR A 182 -9.24 -7.30 -12.86
C TYR A 182 -9.38 -6.09 -13.79
N TRP A 183 -8.76 -6.10 -14.98
CA TRP A 183 -8.78 -4.99 -15.94
C TRP A 183 -9.52 -5.26 -17.27
N GLN A 184 -9.96 -6.50 -17.51
CA GLN A 184 -11.01 -6.81 -18.49
C GLN A 184 -12.31 -7.11 -17.74
N LYS A 185 -13.11 -6.07 -17.52
CA LYS A 185 -14.56 -6.19 -17.67
C LYS A 185 -14.89 -5.78 -19.10
N VAL A 186 -15.04 -6.77 -19.97
CA VAL A 186 -16.14 -6.82 -20.93
C VAL A 186 -16.95 -8.05 -20.51
#